data_AF-A0A9P7RPX9-F1
#
_entry.id   AF-A0A9P7RPX9-F1
#
_cell.length_a   1.000
_cell.length_b   1.000
_cell.length_c   1.000
_cell.angle_alpha   90.00
_cell.angle_beta   90.00
_cell.angle_gamma   90.00
#
_symmetry.space_group_name_H-M   'P 1'
#
loop_
_entity.id
_entity.type
_entity.pdbx_description
1 polymer ?
#
loop_
_entity_poly.entity_id
_entity_poly.type
_entity_poly.pdbx_seq_one_letter_code
_entity_poly.pdbx_strand_id
1 'polypeptide(L)'
;MRKFACRDFEDLIQCAIPCYKGLLLPDHNNIVLDLLWDLNVVIAYASLCLHSDSTLASLDTAVTELGDSMRRFVNGTCTAYETTEVPEEVEKRRAAAAKARKKKNKQKKKRKRDEEEDDLLPKEFNMSTFKIHNLEHYIYFIKNVGSLDGVSTRPGE
;
A
#
# COMPACT_ATOMS: atom_id res chain seq x y z
N MET A 1 -1.11 -12.38 6.30
CA MET A 1 -1.11 -11.62 7.57
C MET A 1 -2.54 -11.41 8.04
N ARG A 2 -2.97 -12.03 9.14
CA ARG A 2 -4.30 -11.76 9.73
C ARG A 2 -4.11 -11.01 11.05
N LYS A 3 -4.77 -9.85 11.17
CA LYS A 3 -4.87 -9.00 12.38
C LYS A 3 -3.62 -8.20 12.78
N PHE A 4 -2.88 -7.65 11.84
CA PHE A 4 -1.83 -6.68 12.19
C PHE A 4 -2.48 -5.37 12.64
N ALA A 5 -2.05 -4.87 13.80
CA ALA A 5 -2.24 -3.50 14.24
C ALA A 5 -1.30 -2.56 13.48
N CYS A 6 -1.46 -1.25 13.67
CA CYS A 6 -0.59 -0.27 13.00
C CYS A 6 0.88 -0.42 13.41
N ARG A 7 1.14 -0.69 14.70
CA ARG A 7 2.47 -0.93 15.27
C ARG A 7 3.18 -2.12 14.61
N ASP A 8 2.46 -3.22 14.37
CA ASP A 8 3.04 -4.40 13.70
C ASP A 8 3.54 -4.08 12.29
N PHE A 9 2.86 -3.18 11.57
CA PHE A 9 3.32 -2.75 10.25
C PHE A 9 4.57 -1.88 10.33
N GLU A 10 4.60 -0.93 11.28
CA GLU A 10 5.77 -0.10 11.54
C GLU A 10 7.00 -0.96 11.88
N ASP A 11 6.88 -1.89 12.82
CA ASP A 11 7.98 -2.78 13.21
C ASP A 11 8.49 -3.62 12.03
N LEU A 12 7.57 -4.13 11.20
CA LEU A 12 7.93 -4.91 10.01
C LEU A 12 8.71 -4.07 9.00
N ILE A 13 8.29 -2.82 8.80
CA ILE A 13 8.94 -1.89 7.87
C ILE A 13 10.34 -1.51 8.38
N GLN A 14 10.50 -1.28 9.69
CA GLN A 14 11.80 -0.99 10.31
C GLN A 14 12.79 -2.14 10.13
N CYS A 15 12.29 -3.38 10.17
CA CYS A 15 13.11 -4.57 10.01
C CYS A 15 13.27 -5.05 8.55
N ALA A 16 12.60 -4.41 7.58
CA ALA A 16 12.53 -4.92 6.22
C ALA A 16 13.83 -4.71 5.42
N ILE A 17 14.53 -3.59 5.60
CA ILE A 17 15.67 -3.17 4.76
C ILE A 17 16.74 -4.27 4.62
N PRO A 18 17.22 -4.94 5.70
CA PRO A 18 18.19 -6.01 5.57
C PRO A 18 17.70 -7.21 4.76
N CYS A 19 16.40 -7.53 4.82
CA CYS A 19 15.80 -8.67 4.12
C CYS A 19 15.74 -8.46 2.60
N TYR A 20 15.59 -7.22 2.15
CA TYR A 20 15.54 -6.89 0.73
C TYR A 20 16.93 -6.63 0.13
N LYS A 21 17.98 -6.45 0.94
CA LYS A 21 19.31 -6.11 0.44
C LYS A 21 19.92 -7.23 -0.40
N GLY A 22 20.03 -7.00 -1.71
CA GLY A 22 20.59 -7.96 -2.67
C GLY A 22 19.59 -9.03 -3.10
N LEU A 23 18.30 -8.86 -2.79
CA LEU A 23 17.25 -9.79 -3.16
C LEU A 23 16.84 -9.63 -4.63
N LEU A 24 16.82 -8.39 -5.13
CA LEU A 24 16.44 -8.05 -6.50
C LEU A 24 17.68 -7.77 -7.36
N LEU A 25 17.51 -7.68 -8.69
CA LEU A 25 18.57 -7.21 -9.56
C LEU A 25 19.03 -5.81 -9.14
N PRO A 26 20.32 -5.46 -9.31
CA PRO A 26 20.90 -4.25 -8.74
C PRO A 26 20.10 -2.97 -9.01
N ASP A 27 19.60 -2.78 -10.23
CA ASP A 27 18.87 -1.57 -10.64
C ASP A 27 17.53 -1.40 -9.89
N HIS A 28 16.85 -2.52 -9.60
CA HIS A 28 15.56 -2.50 -8.88
C HIS A 28 15.73 -2.58 -7.37
N ASN A 29 16.79 -3.24 -6.91
CA ASN A 29 17.09 -3.41 -5.50
C ASN A 29 17.28 -2.05 -4.81
N ASN A 30 18.03 -1.15 -5.44
CA ASN A 30 18.27 0.19 -4.88
C ASN A 30 16.96 0.98 -4.78
N ILE A 31 16.12 0.95 -5.80
CA ILE A 31 14.81 1.62 -5.80
C ILE A 31 13.93 1.12 -4.63
N VAL A 32 13.92 -0.20 -4.37
CA VAL A 32 13.15 -0.76 -3.27
C VAL A 32 13.74 -0.40 -1.91
N LEU A 33 15.07 -0.40 -1.77
CA LEU A 33 15.73 -0.01 -0.52
C LEU A 33 15.52 1.47 -0.21
N ASP A 34 15.61 2.35 -1.21
CA ASP A 34 15.33 3.79 -1.08
C ASP A 34 13.87 4.01 -0.67
N LEU A 35 12.93 3.31 -1.33
CA LEU A 35 11.51 3.39 -0.96
C LEU A 35 11.25 2.93 0.47
N LEU A 36 11.87 1.83 0.91
CA LEU A 36 11.75 1.34 2.29
C LEU A 36 12.35 2.32 3.30
N TRP A 37 13.45 2.98 2.94
CA TRP A 37 14.07 4.02 3.76
C TRP A 37 13.14 5.22 3.92
N ASP A 38 12.62 5.77 2.82
CA ASP A 38 11.73 6.94 2.87
C ASP A 38 10.45 6.65 3.65
N LEU A 39 9.92 5.44 3.50
CA LEU A 39 8.74 5.01 4.25
C LEU A 39 9.03 4.93 5.76
N ASN A 40 10.22 4.45 6.15
CA ASN A 40 10.67 4.47 7.55
C ASN A 40 10.82 5.89 8.09
N VAL A 41 11.39 6.81 7.31
CA VAL A 41 11.58 8.22 7.70
C VAL A 41 10.23 8.89 7.93
N VAL A 42 9.26 8.72 7.01
CA VAL A 42 7.92 9.28 7.17
C VAL A 42 7.22 8.72 8.40
N ILE A 43 7.27 7.40 8.63
CA ILE A 43 6.66 6.79 9.81
C ILE A 43 7.31 7.31 11.09
N ALA A 44 8.65 7.37 11.15
CA ALA A 44 9.38 7.87 12.31
C ALA A 44 9.06 9.34 12.64
N TYR A 45 8.91 10.20 11.64
CA TYR A 45 8.48 11.58 11.87
C TYR A 45 7.00 11.66 12.27
N ALA A 46 6.13 10.87 11.66
CA ALA A 46 4.70 10.87 11.94
C ALA A 46 4.35 10.28 13.32
N SER A 47 5.19 9.40 13.87
CA SER A 47 5.02 8.78 15.18
C SER A 47 5.63 9.58 16.34
N LEU A 48 6.20 10.76 16.08
CA LEU A 48 6.70 11.62 17.16
C LEU A 48 5.56 12.05 18.09
N CYS A 49 5.72 11.80 19.40
CA CYS A 49 4.74 12.26 20.39
C CYS A 49 4.72 13.79 20.56
N LEU A 50 5.80 14.47 20.14
CA LEU A 50 5.91 15.93 20.16
C LEU A 50 6.47 16.45 18.84
N HIS A 51 5.74 17.37 18.21
CA HIS A 51 6.16 18.03 17.00
C HIS A 51 6.59 19.48 17.27
N SER A 52 7.66 19.91 16.60
CA SER A 52 8.08 21.30 16.47
C SER A 52 7.90 21.74 15.02
N ASP A 53 7.96 23.05 14.76
CA ASP A 53 7.92 23.57 13.38
C ASP A 53 9.01 22.96 12.50
N SER A 54 10.19 22.69 13.08
CA SER A 54 11.28 22.02 12.38
C SER A 54 10.96 20.55 12.02
N THR A 55 10.40 19.76 12.95
CA THR A 55 10.07 18.36 12.63
C THR A 55 8.89 18.24 11.68
N LEU A 56 7.95 19.19 11.71
CA LEU A 56 6.86 19.27 10.73
C LEU A 56 7.38 19.63 9.32
N ALA A 57 8.34 20.54 9.21
CA ALA A 57 9.00 20.82 7.93
C ALA A 57 9.79 19.62 7.40
N SER A 58 10.46 18.88 8.29
CA SER A 58 11.12 17.62 7.92
C SER A 58 10.13 16.55 7.47
N LEU A 59 8.99 16.41 8.15
CA LEU A 59 7.92 15.48 7.75
C LEU A 59 7.36 15.84 6.37
N ASP A 60 7.14 17.13 6.09
CA ASP A 60 6.68 17.62 4.77
C ASP A 60 7.65 17.25 3.64
N THR A 61 8.94 17.45 3.90
CA THR A 61 10.00 17.04 2.98
C THR A 61 10.01 15.53 2.78
N ALA A 62 9.96 14.75 3.86
CA ALA A 62 9.97 13.29 3.81
C ALA A 62 8.75 12.71 3.07
N VAL A 63 7.55 13.28 3.25
CA VAL A 63 6.34 12.86 2.52
C VAL A 63 6.48 13.15 1.03
N THR A 64 7.09 14.28 0.67
CA THR A 64 7.38 14.63 -0.73
C THR A 64 8.36 13.64 -1.36
N GLU A 65 9.47 13.35 -0.67
CA GLU A 65 10.49 12.38 -1.08
C GLU A 65 9.89 10.96 -1.22
N LEU A 66 9.06 10.53 -0.27
CA LEU A 66 8.34 9.26 -0.35
C LEU A 66 7.45 9.19 -1.59
N GLY A 67 6.76 10.28 -1.94
CA GLY A 67 5.96 10.37 -3.16
C GLY A 67 6.80 10.20 -4.43
N ASP A 68 7.99 10.78 -4.47
CA ASP A 68 8.94 10.61 -5.57
C ASP A 68 9.47 9.17 -5.66
N SER A 69 9.83 8.57 -4.53
CA SER A 69 10.28 7.18 -4.48
C SER A 69 9.19 6.19 -4.87
N MET A 70 7.92 6.43 -4.49
CA MET A 70 6.79 5.64 -4.97
C MET A 70 6.64 5.73 -6.50
N ARG A 71 6.77 6.94 -7.08
CA ARG A 71 6.74 7.13 -8.54
C ARG A 71 7.88 6.39 -9.23
N ARG A 72 9.10 6.45 -8.69
CA ARG A 72 10.27 5.72 -9.20
C ARG A 72 10.07 4.21 -9.14
N PHE A 73 9.50 3.70 -8.05
CA PHE A 73 9.18 2.29 -7.91
C PHE A 73 8.18 1.81 -8.96
N VAL A 74 7.11 2.57 -9.19
CA VAL A 74 6.12 2.23 -10.23
C VAL A 74 6.74 2.25 -11.63
N ASN A 75 7.44 3.33 -11.96
CA ASN A 75 7.96 3.52 -13.32
C ASN A 75 9.21 2.69 -13.65
N GLY A 76 9.95 2.26 -12.63
CA GLY A 76 11.18 1.49 -12.80
C GLY A 76 11.00 0.01 -12.51
N THR A 77 10.47 -0.33 -11.33
CA THR A 77 10.38 -1.71 -10.86
C THR A 77 9.07 -2.37 -11.28
N CYS A 78 7.91 -1.75 -11.06
CA CYS A 78 6.63 -2.38 -11.41
C CYS A 78 6.48 -2.64 -12.92
N THR A 79 7.08 -1.81 -13.77
CA THR A 79 7.10 -2.02 -15.23
C THR A 79 7.96 -3.20 -15.67
N ALA A 80 8.95 -3.60 -14.86
CA ALA A 80 9.89 -4.68 -15.18
C ALA A 80 9.41 -6.06 -14.70
N TYR A 81 8.52 -6.10 -13.71
CA TYR A 81 8.02 -7.33 -13.11
C TYR A 81 6.52 -7.51 -13.40
N GLU A 82 6.18 -8.58 -14.13
CA GLU A 82 4.79 -8.97 -14.31
C GLU A 82 4.25 -9.62 -13.03
N THR A 83 3.32 -8.94 -12.37
CA THR A 83 2.64 -9.43 -11.17
C THR A 83 1.20 -9.81 -11.46
N THR A 84 0.73 -10.91 -10.87
CA THR A 84 -0.64 -11.41 -11.03
C THR A 84 -1.36 -11.57 -9.70
N GLU A 85 -2.67 -11.78 -9.74
CA GLU A 85 -3.47 -12.09 -8.56
C GLU A 85 -2.89 -13.27 -7.74
N VAL A 86 -2.95 -13.14 -6.42
CA VAL A 86 -2.63 -14.24 -5.50
C VAL A 86 -3.79 -15.26 -5.52
N PRO A 87 -3.57 -16.58 -5.29
CA PRO A 87 -4.65 -17.57 -5.35
C PRO A 87 -5.88 -17.23 -4.49
N GLU A 88 -5.70 -16.62 -3.32
CA GLU A 88 -6.81 -16.17 -2.48
C GLU A 88 -7.67 -15.06 -3.11
N GLU A 89 -7.06 -14.18 -3.90
CA GLU A 89 -7.77 -13.09 -4.59
C GLU A 89 -8.58 -13.64 -5.76
N VAL A 90 -8.00 -14.58 -6.52
CA VAL A 90 -8.67 -15.31 -7.60
C VAL A 90 -9.94 -16.01 -7.07
N GLU A 91 -9.83 -16.74 -5.97
CA GLU A 91 -10.96 -17.45 -5.37
C GLU A 91 -12.08 -16.49 -4.91
N LYS A 92 -11.72 -15.34 -4.33
CA LYS A 92 -12.70 -14.31 -3.95
C LYS A 92 -13.39 -13.71 -5.18
N ARG A 93 -12.64 -13.41 -6.24
CA ARG A 93 -13.17 -12.91 -7.53
C ARG A 93 -14.14 -13.91 -8.14
N ARG A 94 -13.76 -15.18 -8.21
CA ARG A 94 -14.61 -16.29 -8.69
C ARG A 94 -15.89 -16.40 -7.89
N ALA A 95 -15.80 -16.40 -6.56
CA ALA A 95 -16.97 -16.46 -5.68
C ALA A 95 -17.91 -15.25 -5.86
N ALA A 96 -17.36 -14.04 -6.05
CA ALA A 96 -18.15 -12.84 -6.32
C ALA A 96 -18.85 -12.90 -7.69
N ALA A 97 -18.15 -13.33 -8.74
CA ALA A 97 -18.70 -13.51 -10.08
C ALA A 97 -19.82 -14.55 -10.09
N ALA A 98 -19.65 -15.67 -9.37
CA ALA A 98 -20.68 -16.70 -9.22
C ALA A 98 -21.94 -16.16 -8.50
N LYS A 99 -21.77 -15.34 -7.45
CA LYS A 99 -22.88 -14.67 -6.75
C LYS A 99 -23.59 -13.66 -7.66
N ALA A 100 -22.85 -12.89 -8.46
CA ALA A 100 -23.42 -11.94 -9.41
C ALA A 100 -24.21 -12.64 -10.53
N ARG A 101 -23.72 -13.77 -11.05
CA ARG A 101 -24.42 -14.62 -12.03
C ARG A 101 -25.73 -15.18 -11.45
N LYS A 102 -25.72 -15.64 -10.19
CA LYS A 102 -26.94 -16.11 -9.50
C LYS A 102 -28.00 -15.01 -9.34
N LYS A 103 -27.61 -13.75 -9.17
CA LYS A 103 -28.55 -12.60 -9.12
C LYS A 103 -29.15 -12.26 -10.50
N LYS A 104 -28.38 -12.41 -11.59
CA LYS A 104 -28.86 -12.11 -12.97
C LYS A 104 -29.78 -13.19 -13.57
N ASN A 105 -29.71 -14.44 -13.11
CA ASN A 105 -30.51 -15.55 -13.64
C ASN A 105 -32.02 -15.52 -13.31
N LYS A 106 -32.56 -14.45 -12.70
CA LYS A 106 -34.02 -14.22 -12.62
C LYS A 106 -34.64 -13.69 -13.92
N GLN A 107 -33.85 -13.29 -14.93
CA GLN A 107 -34.36 -12.91 -16.25
C GLN A 107 -33.58 -13.61 -17.39
N LYS A 108 -34.26 -14.62 -17.97
CA LYS A 108 -34.10 -15.24 -19.31
C LYS A 108 -32.73 -15.80 -19.77
N LYS A 109 -32.73 -17.14 -19.85
CA LYS A 109 -32.33 -18.06 -20.96
C LYS A 109 -31.17 -17.66 -21.91
N LYS A 110 -30.22 -18.60 -22.00
CA LYS A 110 -29.32 -18.93 -23.13
C LYS A 110 -28.50 -17.76 -23.69
N ARG A 111 -27.32 -17.55 -23.10
CA ARG A 111 -26.14 -17.07 -23.84
C ARG A 111 -25.02 -18.09 -23.69
N LYS A 112 -24.25 -18.26 -24.77
CA LYS A 112 -23.16 -19.23 -24.91
C LYS A 112 -22.24 -19.15 -23.69
N ARG A 113 -21.75 -20.33 -23.26
CA ARG A 113 -20.57 -20.41 -22.42
C ARG A 113 -19.42 -19.92 -23.29
N ASP A 114 -19.11 -18.65 -23.19
CA ASP A 114 -17.79 -18.18 -23.54
C ASP A 114 -16.91 -18.77 -22.41
N GLU A 115 -16.14 -19.78 -22.77
CA GLU A 115 -14.98 -20.23 -22.03
C GLU A 115 -13.98 -19.07 -22.08
N GLU A 116 -14.25 -18.01 -21.31
CA GLU A 116 -13.23 -17.04 -20.97
C GLU A 116 -12.23 -17.82 -20.13
N GLU A 117 -11.07 -18.08 -20.73
CA GLU A 117 -9.90 -18.65 -20.06
C GLU A 117 -9.76 -18.04 -18.67
N ASP A 118 -9.67 -18.94 -17.69
CA ASP A 118 -9.63 -18.66 -16.26
C ASP A 118 -8.24 -18.17 -15.88
N ASP A 119 -7.75 -17.18 -16.62
CA ASP A 119 -6.40 -16.69 -16.53
C ASP A 119 -6.26 -15.78 -15.31
N LEU A 120 -5.07 -15.87 -14.71
CA LEU A 120 -4.63 -15.00 -13.64
C LEU A 120 -4.62 -13.57 -14.15
N LEU A 121 -5.41 -12.70 -13.52
CA LEU A 121 -5.42 -11.30 -13.93
C LEU A 121 -4.11 -10.61 -13.50
N PRO A 122 -3.54 -9.76 -14.36
CA PRO A 122 -2.41 -8.93 -13.97
C PRO A 122 -2.84 -7.97 -12.86
N LYS A 123 -1.91 -7.73 -11.92
CA LYS A 123 -2.15 -6.91 -10.74
C LYS A 123 -1.06 -5.86 -10.59
N GLU A 124 -1.40 -4.61 -10.83
CA GLU A 124 -0.47 -3.49 -10.69
C GLU A 124 -0.61 -2.78 -9.35
N PHE A 125 0.45 -2.07 -8.95
CA PHE A 125 0.43 -1.19 -7.78
C PHE A 125 -0.39 0.07 -8.08
N ASN A 126 -1.43 0.31 -7.29
CA ASN A 126 -2.29 1.48 -7.46
C ASN A 126 -1.84 2.62 -6.53
N MET A 127 -1.26 3.67 -7.11
CA MET A 127 -0.92 4.90 -6.39
C MET A 127 -2.11 5.81 -6.10
N SER A 128 -3.17 5.74 -6.92
CA SER A 128 -4.35 6.61 -6.81
C SER A 128 -5.33 6.11 -5.76
N THR A 129 -4.84 5.87 -4.55
CA THR A 129 -5.66 5.50 -3.40
C THR A 129 -5.75 6.65 -2.40
N PHE A 130 -6.91 6.75 -1.74
CA PHE A 130 -7.12 7.75 -0.70
C PHE A 130 -6.02 7.74 0.36
N LYS A 131 -5.49 6.55 0.71
CA LYS A 131 -4.44 6.39 1.71
C LYS A 131 -3.15 7.13 1.34
N ILE A 132 -2.74 7.02 0.07
CA ILE A 132 -1.52 7.66 -0.42
C ILE A 132 -1.73 9.17 -0.54
N HIS A 133 -2.87 9.60 -1.09
CA HIS A 133 -3.19 11.02 -1.22
C HIS A 133 -3.39 11.74 0.11
N ASN A 134 -3.73 11.02 1.18
CA ASN A 134 -3.92 11.62 2.50
C ASN A 134 -2.60 11.78 3.29
N LEU A 135 -1.46 11.33 2.78
CA LEU A 135 -0.16 11.41 3.48
C LEU A 135 0.25 12.86 3.77
N GLU A 136 0.11 13.76 2.79
CA GLU A 136 0.42 15.18 2.94
C GLU A 136 -0.48 15.87 3.97
N HIS A 137 -1.75 15.45 4.05
CA HIS A 137 -2.70 16.01 4.99
C HIS A 137 -2.36 15.67 6.45
N TYR A 138 -1.52 14.66 6.73
CA TYR A 138 -1.10 14.37 8.10
C TYR A 138 -0.43 15.56 8.79
N ILE A 139 0.34 16.36 8.06
CA ILE A 139 1.01 17.54 8.63
C ILE A 139 -0.03 18.58 9.06
N TYR A 140 -1.05 18.80 8.22
CA TYR A 140 -2.17 19.67 8.56
C TYR A 140 -2.93 19.14 9.79
N PHE A 141 -3.20 17.84 9.86
CA PHE A 141 -3.86 17.24 11.02
C PHE A 141 -3.04 17.40 12.30
N ILE A 142 -1.74 17.11 12.24
CA ILE A 142 -0.84 17.22 13.40
C ILE A 142 -0.79 18.66 13.92
N LYS A 143 -0.73 19.65 13.03
CA LYS A 143 -0.73 21.08 13.41
C LYS A 143 -2.00 21.53 14.13
N ASN A 144 -3.16 21.00 13.75
CA ASN A 144 -4.45 21.48 14.24
C ASN A 144 -5.03 20.64 15.39
N VAL A 145 -4.71 19.35 15.44
CA VAL A 145 -5.33 18.37 16.35
C VAL A 145 -4.32 17.80 17.36
N GLY A 146 -3.01 17.94 17.11
CA GLY A 146 -1.95 17.33 17.91
C GLY A 146 -1.44 16.02 17.30
N SER A 147 -0.57 15.30 18.03
CA SER A 147 0.01 14.04 17.55
C SER A 147 -1.07 13.03 17.17
N LEU A 148 -0.82 12.24 16.13
CA LEU A 148 -1.72 11.15 15.73
C LEU A 148 -1.69 9.99 16.73
N ASP A 149 -0.68 9.96 17.60
CA ASP A 149 -0.55 9.04 18.72
C ASP A 149 -1.62 9.36 19.78
N GLY A 150 -2.60 8.47 19.93
CA GLY A 150 -3.74 8.61 20.85
C GLY A 150 -5.11 8.92 20.24
N VAL A 151 -5.21 9.27 18.95
CA VAL A 151 -6.51 9.58 18.28
C VAL A 151 -7.11 8.35 17.57
N SER A 152 -6.43 7.20 17.62
CA SER A 152 -6.95 5.96 17.04
C SER A 152 -8.09 5.39 17.88
N THR A 153 -9.30 5.40 17.34
CA THR A 153 -10.49 4.75 17.93
C THR A 153 -10.53 3.23 17.71
N ARG A 154 -9.46 2.62 17.21
CA ARG A 154 -9.34 1.16 17.11
C ARG A 154 -8.94 0.60 18.48
N PRO A 155 -9.71 -0.35 19.06
CA PRO A 155 -9.28 -1.01 20.29
C PRO A 155 -8.02 -1.84 20.00
N GLY A 156 -6.93 -1.49 20.68
CA GLY A 156 -5.62 -2.13 20.55
C GLY A 156 -4.49 -1.12 20.46
N GLU A 157 -4.24 -0.42 21.56
CA GLU A 157 -2.87 -0.31 22.05
C GLU A 157 -2.45 -1.61 22.73
#